data_AF-G5RVF7-F1
#
_entry.id   AF-G5RVF7-F1
#
_cell.length_a   1.000
_cell.length_b   1.000
_cell.length_c   1.000
_cell.angle_alpha   90.00
_cell.angle_beta   90.00
_cell.angle_gamma   90.00
#
_symmetry.space_group_name_H-M   'P 1'
#
loop_
_entity.id
_entity.type
_entity.pdbx_description
1 polymer ?
#
loop_
_entity_poly.entity_id
_entity_poly.type
_entity_poly.pdbx_seq_one_letter_code
_entity_poly.pdbx_strand_id
1 'polypeptide(L)'
;MQKTSLLFSAAAITLTLMASSASAATPTAAQNEATSTVKQEITEGINRYLYSIDKADPTLGKQLFYVSPETSFIHPRGHERGWSQIAENFYVWRHYG
;
A
#
# COMPACT_ATOMS: atom_id res chain seq x y z
N MET A 1 17.14 37.51 55.39
CA MET A 1 16.59 36.82 54.21
C MET A 1 17.32 35.48 54.07
N GLN A 2 16.56 34.39 53.95
CA GLN A 2 17.02 33.01 54.10
C GLN A 2 18.05 32.58 53.05
N LYS A 3 19.00 31.76 53.52
CA LYS A 3 20.01 31.01 52.79
C LYS A 3 19.38 29.91 51.93
N THR A 4 20.05 29.53 50.84
CA THR A 4 20.03 28.13 50.38
C THR A 4 21.40 27.76 49.84
N SER A 5 22.09 26.96 50.65
CA SER A 5 23.27 26.20 50.29
C SER A 5 22.85 24.79 49.85
N LEU A 6 23.85 24.07 49.36
CA LEU A 6 23.98 22.60 49.33
C LEU A 6 23.36 21.92 48.11
N LEU A 7 23.88 20.83 47.56
CA LEU A 7 25.14 20.07 47.59
C LEU A 7 24.91 18.96 46.53
N PHE A 8 25.98 18.37 46.02
CA PHE A 8 25.97 17.19 45.14
C PHE A 8 25.05 16.05 45.65
N SER A 9 24.39 15.33 44.74
CA SER A 9 23.99 13.93 44.98
C SER A 9 24.01 13.11 43.71
N ALA A 10 24.73 11.99 43.81
CA ALA A 10 24.82 10.91 42.86
C ALA A 10 23.56 10.00 42.91
N ALA A 11 23.46 9.13 41.91
CA ALA A 11 22.52 8.01 41.76
C ALA A 11 21.08 8.41 41.38
N ALA A 12 20.38 7.75 40.45
CA ALA A 12 20.60 6.50 39.73
C ALA A 12 19.92 6.62 38.35
N ILE A 13 20.55 6.07 37.30
CA ILE A 13 19.85 5.80 36.05
C ILE A 13 18.97 4.58 36.30
N THR A 14 17.73 4.83 36.74
CA THR A 14 16.72 3.78 36.83
C THR A 14 16.32 3.42 35.41
N LEU A 15 16.93 2.35 34.88
CA LEU A 15 16.47 1.70 33.65
C LEU A 15 15.07 1.16 33.93
N THR A 16 14.06 1.96 33.59
CA THR A 16 12.67 1.52 33.65
C THR A 16 12.48 0.56 32.49
N LEU A 17 12.48 -0.74 32.79
CA LEU A 17 12.07 -1.77 31.84
C LEU A 17 10.60 -1.49 31.54
N MET A 18 10.33 -0.79 30.44
CA MET A 18 8.98 -0.67 29.90
C MET A 18 8.53 -2.09 29.56
N ALA A 19 7.74 -2.69 30.43
CA ALA A 19 6.88 -3.78 30.06
C ALA A 19 5.97 -3.22 28.97
N SER A 20 6.33 -3.47 27.71
CA SER A 20 5.49 -3.17 26.55
C SER A 20 4.21 -3.99 26.70
N SER A 21 3.23 -3.44 27.40
CA SER A 21 1.85 -3.83 27.19
C SER A 21 1.60 -3.58 25.71
N ALA A 22 1.46 -4.66 24.95
CA ALA A 22 0.93 -4.62 23.60
C ALA A 22 -0.50 -4.09 23.71
N SER A 23 -0.62 -2.76 23.77
CA SER A 23 -1.89 -2.08 23.60
C SER A 23 -2.31 -2.42 22.19
N ALA A 24 -3.33 -3.27 22.06
CA ALA A 24 -3.98 -3.48 20.78
C ALA A 24 -4.48 -2.11 20.32
N ALA A 25 -3.70 -1.46 19.47
CA ALA A 25 -3.99 -0.13 18.98
C ALA A 25 -5.33 -0.20 18.25
N THR A 26 -6.36 0.33 18.89
CA THR A 26 -7.66 0.52 18.25
C THR A 26 -7.44 1.59 17.19
N PRO A 27 -7.66 1.29 15.90
CA PRO A 27 -7.47 2.28 14.86
C PRO A 27 -8.38 3.48 15.14
N THR A 28 -7.79 4.68 15.21
CA THR A 28 -8.50 5.93 15.44
C THR A 28 -9.52 6.18 14.33
N ALA A 29 -10.59 6.93 14.60
CA ALA A 29 -11.61 7.29 13.60
C ALA A 29 -11.00 7.82 12.29
N ALA A 30 -9.96 8.66 12.36
CA ALA A 30 -9.23 9.15 11.19
C ALA A 30 -8.58 8.04 10.34
N GLN A 31 -8.09 6.96 10.97
CA GLN A 31 -7.51 5.81 10.27
C GLN A 31 -8.59 4.97 9.58
N ASN A 32 -9.78 4.87 10.18
CA ASN A 32 -10.92 4.18 9.57
C ASN A 32 -11.42 4.93 8.33
N GLU A 33 -11.51 6.27 8.39
CA GLU A 33 -11.88 7.10 7.24
C GLU A 33 -10.83 7.09 6.12
N ALA A 34 -9.54 7.11 6.45
CA ALA A 34 -8.49 6.93 5.45
C ALA A 34 -8.59 5.54 4.79
N THR A 35 -8.87 4.51 5.57
CA THR A 35 -9.03 3.14 5.07
C THR A 35 -10.27 2.99 4.18
N SER A 36 -11.41 3.60 4.53
CA SER A 36 -12.62 3.58 3.68
C SER A 36 -12.37 4.31 2.36
N THR A 37 -11.67 5.44 2.40
CA THR A 37 -11.31 6.22 1.20
C THR A 37 -10.45 5.40 0.24
N VAL A 38 -9.39 4.76 0.76
CA VAL A 38 -8.53 3.88 -0.05
C VAL A 38 -9.31 2.69 -0.61
N LYS A 39 -10.22 2.08 0.17
CA LYS A 39 -11.08 1.00 -0.34
C LYS A 39 -11.98 1.46 -1.48
N GLN A 40 -12.54 2.66 -1.37
CA GLN A 40 -13.38 3.25 -2.42
C GLN A 40 -12.56 3.50 -3.70
N GLU A 41 -11.36 4.05 -3.58
CA GLU A 41 -10.46 4.28 -4.72
C GLU A 41 -10.03 2.98 -5.40
N ILE A 42 -9.71 1.94 -4.63
CA ILE A 42 -9.38 0.61 -5.17
C ILE A 42 -10.58 0.00 -5.87
N THR A 43 -11.78 0.13 -5.29
CA THR A 43 -13.03 -0.39 -5.90
C THR A 43 -13.26 0.26 -7.26
N GLU A 44 -13.10 1.58 -7.35
CA GLU A 44 -13.23 2.30 -8.62
C GLU A 44 -12.08 1.96 -9.59
N GLY A 45 -10.87 1.73 -9.09
CA GLY A 45 -9.76 1.21 -9.88
C GLY A 45 -10.06 -0.16 -10.51
N ILE A 46 -10.71 -1.06 -9.77
CA ILE A 46 -11.16 -2.36 -10.28
C ILE A 46 -12.24 -2.19 -11.35
N ASN A 47 -13.21 -1.30 -11.17
CA ASN A 47 -14.23 -1.04 -12.20
C ASN A 47 -13.60 -0.55 -13.52
N ARG A 48 -12.63 0.37 -13.44
CA ARG A 48 -11.86 0.83 -14.61
C ARG A 48 -11.02 -0.28 -15.23
N TYR A 49 -10.47 -1.18 -14.42
CA TYR A 49 -9.76 -2.38 -14.90
C TYR A 49 -10.70 -3.29 -15.69
N LEU A 50 -11.90 -3.59 -15.19
CA LEU A 50 -12.88 -4.39 -15.93
C LEU A 50 -13.21 -3.75 -17.28
N TYR A 51 -13.42 -2.43 -17.30
CA TYR A 51 -13.67 -1.69 -18.54
C TYR A 51 -12.49 -1.74 -19.51
N SER A 52 -11.23 -1.64 -19.04
CA SER A 52 -10.05 -1.76 -19.91
C SER A 52 -9.94 -3.15 -20.53
N ILE A 53 -10.31 -4.21 -19.81
CA ILE A 53 -10.38 -5.58 -20.33
C ILE A 53 -11.49 -5.74 -21.38
N ASP A 54 -12.70 -5.26 -21.08
CA ASP A 54 -13.82 -5.35 -22.02
C ASP A 54 -13.51 -4.68 -23.36
N LYS A 55 -12.83 -3.52 -23.30
CA LYS A 55 -12.37 -2.76 -24.47
C LYS A 55 -11.07 -3.26 -25.09
N ALA A 56 -10.36 -4.19 -24.43
CA ALA A 56 -9.03 -4.62 -24.85
C ALA A 56 -8.08 -3.42 -25.08
N ASP A 57 -8.17 -2.39 -24.22
CA ASP A 57 -7.45 -1.12 -24.39
C ASP A 57 -6.25 -1.02 -23.43
N PRO A 58 -5.01 -1.22 -23.92
CA PRO A 58 -3.82 -1.11 -23.10
C PRO A 58 -3.53 0.33 -22.64
N THR A 59 -4.07 1.35 -23.32
CA THR A 59 -3.91 2.76 -22.89
C THR A 59 -4.66 3.01 -21.59
N LEU A 60 -5.86 2.43 -21.44
CA LEU A 60 -6.62 2.43 -20.19
C LEU A 60 -5.92 1.59 -19.11
N GLY A 61 -5.43 0.40 -19.48
CA GLY A 61 -4.65 -0.44 -18.58
C GLY A 61 -3.41 0.25 -18.01
N LYS A 62 -2.72 1.08 -18.82
CA LYS A 62 -1.51 1.81 -18.42
C LYS A 62 -1.73 2.79 -17.26
N GLN A 63 -2.97 3.25 -17.07
CA GLN A 63 -3.35 4.14 -15.97
C GLN A 63 -3.61 3.39 -14.65
N LEU A 64 -3.68 2.06 -14.69
CA LEU A 64 -4.05 1.20 -13.56
C LEU A 64 -2.89 0.33 -13.10
N PHE A 65 -2.13 -0.21 -14.06
CA PHE A 65 -0.94 -0.98 -13.76
C PHE A 65 0.21 -0.06 -13.37
N TYR A 66 1.05 -0.53 -12.44
CA TYR A 66 2.36 0.07 -12.25
C TYR A 66 3.21 -0.14 -13.51
N VAL A 67 3.65 0.95 -14.14
CA VAL A 67 4.39 0.88 -15.42
C VAL A 67 5.87 0.63 -15.14
N SER A 68 6.23 -0.63 -14.94
CA SER A 68 7.57 -1.09 -14.59
C SER A 68 7.85 -2.50 -15.15
N PRO A 69 9.13 -2.86 -15.38
CA PRO A 69 9.53 -4.25 -15.62
C PRO A 69 9.21 -5.21 -14.47
N GLU A 70 9.01 -4.68 -13.25
CA GLU A 70 8.73 -5.48 -12.05
C GLU A 70 7.27 -5.94 -11.92
N THR A 71 6.35 -5.27 -12.63
CA THR A 71 4.93 -5.63 -12.64
C THR A 71 4.74 -6.98 -13.33
N SER A 72 4.00 -7.89 -12.72
CA SER A 72 3.73 -9.20 -13.30
C SER A 72 2.24 -9.50 -13.36
N PHE A 73 1.85 -10.37 -14.29
CA PHE A 73 0.47 -10.82 -14.43
C PHE A 73 0.43 -12.30 -14.76
N ILE A 74 -0.19 -13.08 -13.88
CA ILE A 74 -0.36 -14.53 -14.06
C ILE A 74 -1.81 -14.77 -14.50
N HIS A 75 -1.97 -15.57 -15.57
CA HIS A 75 -3.28 -15.95 -16.08
C HIS A 75 -3.24 -17.39 -16.61
N PRO A 76 -4.39 -18.06 -16.85
CA PRO A 76 -4.43 -19.47 -17.24
C PRO A 76 -3.56 -19.85 -18.45
N ARG A 77 -3.24 -18.88 -19.31
CA ARG A 77 -2.43 -19.07 -20.53
C ARG A 77 -0.93 -18.88 -20.34
N GLY A 78 -0.47 -18.44 -19.18
CA GLY A 78 0.93 -18.03 -19.01
C GLY A 78 1.18 -16.97 -17.94
N HIS A 79 2.33 -16.32 -18.04
CA HIS A 79 2.83 -15.36 -17.07
C HIS A 79 3.59 -14.24 -17.78
N GLU A 80 3.02 -13.04 -17.72
CA GLU A 80 3.59 -11.81 -18.28
C GLU A 80 4.50 -11.13 -17.27
N ARG A 81 5.70 -10.73 -17.71
CA ARG A 81 6.72 -10.03 -16.92
C ARG A 81 6.98 -8.65 -17.49
N GLY A 82 6.65 -7.63 -16.71
CA GLY A 82 6.70 -6.23 -17.08
C GLY A 82 5.45 -5.74 -17.80
N TRP A 83 5.18 -4.43 -17.67
CA TRP A 83 4.05 -3.78 -18.36
C TRP A 83 4.02 -4.04 -19.87
N SER A 84 5.18 -4.05 -20.55
CA SER A 84 5.23 -4.28 -22.00
C SER A 84 4.59 -5.61 -22.41
N GLN A 85 4.90 -6.70 -21.69
CA GLN A 85 4.30 -8.01 -21.98
C GLN A 85 2.81 -8.03 -21.66
N ILE A 86 2.36 -7.37 -20.59
CA ILE A 86 0.94 -7.24 -20.26
C ILE A 86 0.19 -6.50 -21.39
N ALA A 87 0.75 -5.40 -21.88
CA ALA A 87 0.14 -4.63 -22.96
C ALA A 87 0.07 -5.42 -24.27
N GLU A 88 1.16 -6.11 -24.64
CA GLU A 88 1.29 -6.78 -25.95
C GLU A 88 0.63 -8.16 -25.99
N ASN A 89 0.68 -8.94 -24.91
CA ASN A 89 0.24 -10.34 -24.92
C ASN A 89 -1.13 -10.55 -24.26
N PHE A 90 -1.46 -9.72 -23.26
CA PHE A 90 -2.71 -9.86 -22.51
C PHE A 90 -3.82 -8.95 -23.05
N TYR A 91 -3.52 -7.67 -23.32
CA TYR A 91 -4.54 -6.73 -23.83
C TYR A 91 -4.83 -6.88 -25.32
N VAL A 92 -3.83 -7.14 -26.16
CA VAL A 92 -4.00 -7.16 -27.64
C VAL A 92 -4.61 -8.48 -28.15
N TRP A 93 -4.77 -9.51 -27.31
CA TRP A 93 -5.23 -10.83 -27.75
C TRP A 93 -6.75 -10.87 -28.02
N ARG A 94 -7.18 -10.33 -29.17
CA ARG A 94 -8.50 -10.51 -29.80
C ARG A 94 -8.41 -10.54 -31.33
N HIS A 95 -7.67 -11.48 -31.91
CA HIS A 95 -7.80 -11.78 -33.35
C HIS A 95 -7.42 -13.24 -33.63
N TYR A 96 -8.32 -14.19 -33.32
CA TYR A 96 -8.53 -15.46 -34.05
C TYR A 96 -9.83 -16.07 -33.50
N GLY A 97 -10.96 -15.63 -34.05
CA GLY A 97 -12.30 -16.14 -33.78
C GLY A 97 -13.21 -15.73 -34.91
#